data_AF-A0A814KEI9-F1
#
_entry.id   AF-A0A814KEI9-F1
#
_cell.length_a   1.000
_cell.length_b   1.000
_cell.length_c   1.000
_cell.angle_alpha   90.00
_cell.angle_beta   90.00
_cell.angle_gamma   90.00
#
_symmetry.space_group_name_H-M   'P 1'
#
loop_
_entity.id
_entity.type
_entity.pdbx_description
1 polymer ?
#
loop_
_entity_poly.entity_id
_entity_poly.type
_entity_poly.pdbx_seq_one_letter_code
_entity_poly.pdbx_strand_id
1 'polypeptide(L)'
;MALHLFRDQFSLRPTSTRATVPDNDLARLMYYLNCVFNAIEYKDQDVRRYRDYHNWSLLSDTEQRAVLVFALALSPNELDGQVFFHSDELCGDSSNKFYELSQVRHQLLAVQSIVISGQTHNVKKIMTYKMSWIQNNYIEPVKRLTYYFNQQRERQIAAARAKSARVTYAYQSSPSNCPTSSADWCKTKEIAAACEVTKQCASFVWKATDNDRVNFTIYYEALCADCRQFIITQVWFAYQAVADIVNLTFIPYGNAHEVYRPETKLYQFYCQHGPDECYANLIHTCVIALYPETQQHIPFIYCMDSIVDDVEKVARQCAKNTSIDFEKVATCTNSRMGNQLQHTYAVETERTKPTEGFVPWVTLNGNHTKEIQDLAETDLISLICDTYKGPNPPARCKKIL
;
A
#
# COMPACT_ATOMS: atom_id res chain seq x y z
N MET A 1 9.64 17.22 -18.59
CA MET A 1 10.95 17.83 -18.95
C MET A 1 11.98 16.79 -19.40
N ALA A 2 12.09 15.63 -18.74
CA ALA A 2 12.99 14.56 -19.17
C ALA A 2 12.74 14.10 -20.62
N LEU A 3 11.51 13.73 -21.01
CA LEU A 3 11.22 13.16 -22.35
C LEU A 3 11.47 14.09 -23.54
N HIS A 4 11.31 15.40 -23.39
CA HIS A 4 11.54 16.35 -24.49
C HIS A 4 13.02 16.43 -24.89
N LEU A 5 13.94 16.21 -23.93
CA LEU A 5 15.36 16.09 -24.20
C LEU A 5 15.72 14.82 -25.00
N PHE A 6 14.93 13.74 -24.91
CA PHE A 6 15.25 12.47 -25.57
C PHE A 6 15.05 12.50 -27.09
N ARG A 7 14.11 13.30 -27.60
CA ARG A 7 13.75 13.29 -29.02
C ARG A 7 14.74 14.06 -29.90
N ASP A 8 15.20 15.22 -29.42
CA ASP A 8 16.00 16.14 -30.24
C ASP A 8 17.52 15.91 -30.12
N GLN A 9 17.98 15.13 -29.12
CA GLN A 9 19.41 14.83 -28.90
C GLN A 9 19.82 13.36 -29.15
N PHE A 10 18.90 12.38 -29.22
CA PHE A 10 19.26 10.95 -29.19
C PHE A 10 18.61 10.12 -30.33
N SER A 11 19.42 9.31 -31.02
CA SER A 11 18.95 8.39 -32.07
C SER A 11 18.35 7.11 -31.45
N LEU A 12 17.05 7.12 -31.18
CA LEU A 12 16.34 5.96 -30.64
C LEU A 12 16.06 4.91 -31.74
N ARG A 13 16.51 3.66 -31.53
CA ARG A 13 16.26 2.54 -32.46
C ARG A 13 15.12 1.65 -31.93
N PRO A 14 13.97 1.58 -32.62
CA PRO A 14 12.86 0.75 -32.20
C PRO A 14 13.18 -0.74 -32.39
N THR A 15 12.77 -1.59 -31.44
CA THR A 15 12.95 -3.06 -31.49
C THR A 15 11.67 -3.84 -31.24
N SER A 16 10.53 -3.18 -31.40
CA SER A 16 9.22 -3.78 -31.18
C SER A 16 8.85 -4.76 -32.29
N THR A 17 8.18 -5.85 -31.91
CA THR A 17 7.46 -6.73 -32.83
C THR A 17 5.96 -6.61 -32.56
N ARG A 18 5.12 -6.76 -33.59
CA ARG A 18 3.66 -6.80 -33.42
C ARG A 18 3.29 -8.03 -32.57
N ALA A 19 2.42 -7.83 -31.59
CA ALA A 19 1.90 -8.89 -30.74
C ALA A 19 0.36 -8.89 -30.79
N THR A 20 -0.22 -10.08 -30.83
CA THR A 20 -1.66 -10.29 -30.59
C THR A 20 -1.80 -10.82 -29.18
N VAL A 21 -2.69 -10.24 -28.37
CA VAL A 21 -2.90 -10.62 -26.97
C VAL A 21 -4.32 -11.18 -26.84
N PRO A 22 -4.51 -12.39 -26.26
CA PRO A 22 -5.84 -12.92 -26.00
C PRO A 22 -6.69 -11.98 -25.16
N ASP A 23 -7.99 -11.93 -25.43
CA ASP A 23 -8.92 -11.11 -24.67
C ASP A 23 -9.32 -11.79 -23.35
N ASN A 24 -8.36 -11.84 -22.44
CA ASN A 24 -8.51 -12.44 -21.11
C ASN A 24 -7.64 -11.66 -20.12
N ASP A 25 -8.16 -11.42 -18.92
CA ASP A 25 -7.47 -10.60 -17.92
C ASP A 25 -6.11 -11.19 -17.52
N LEU A 26 -6.03 -12.51 -17.36
CA LEU A 26 -4.77 -13.16 -16.99
C LEU A 26 -3.77 -13.12 -18.14
N ALA A 27 -4.22 -13.40 -19.37
CA ALA A 27 -3.37 -13.28 -20.56
C ALA A 27 -2.83 -11.86 -20.74
N ARG A 28 -3.67 -10.85 -20.50
CA ARG A 28 -3.29 -9.43 -20.56
C ARG A 28 -2.25 -9.07 -19.49
N LEU A 29 -2.40 -9.55 -18.26
CA LEU A 29 -1.35 -9.38 -17.23
C LEU A 29 -0.07 -10.14 -17.54
N MET A 30 -0.15 -11.35 -18.06
CA MET A 30 1.03 -12.10 -18.50
C MET A 30 1.74 -11.39 -19.67
N TYR A 31 1.00 -10.76 -20.58
CA TYR A 31 1.57 -9.93 -21.63
C TYR A 31 2.28 -8.69 -21.06
N TYR A 32 1.66 -8.02 -20.08
CA TYR A 32 2.29 -6.93 -19.34
C TYR A 32 3.62 -7.39 -18.70
N LEU A 33 3.61 -8.50 -17.96
CA LEU A 33 4.82 -9.05 -17.35
C LEU A 33 5.86 -9.44 -18.38
N ASN A 34 5.45 -10.01 -19.52
CA ASN A 34 6.37 -10.28 -20.63
C ASN A 34 7.04 -8.99 -21.14
N CYS A 35 6.32 -7.87 -21.21
CA CYS A 35 6.90 -6.58 -21.53
C CYS A 35 7.90 -6.10 -20.47
N VAL A 36 7.56 -6.22 -19.18
CA VAL A 36 8.47 -5.89 -18.07
C VAL A 36 9.75 -6.71 -18.17
N PHE A 37 9.66 -8.03 -18.28
CA PHE A 37 10.81 -8.92 -18.39
C PHE A 37 11.57 -8.81 -19.72
N ASN A 38 11.06 -8.03 -20.68
CA ASN A 38 11.81 -7.61 -21.85
C ASN A 38 12.61 -6.32 -21.60
N ALA A 39 12.08 -5.41 -20.77
CA ALA A 39 12.76 -4.19 -20.37
C ALA A 39 13.87 -4.46 -19.34
N ILE A 40 13.67 -5.37 -18.39
CA ILE A 40 14.62 -5.64 -17.30
C ILE A 40 15.12 -7.08 -17.27
N GLU A 41 16.33 -7.30 -16.76
CA GLU A 41 16.88 -8.61 -16.47
C GLU A 41 16.28 -9.17 -15.18
N TYR A 42 15.72 -10.36 -15.26
CA TYR A 42 15.16 -11.10 -14.13
C TYR A 42 15.80 -12.48 -14.13
N LYS A 43 16.51 -12.82 -13.04
CA LYS A 43 17.36 -14.01 -12.96
C LYS A 43 16.59 -15.29 -12.58
N ASP A 44 15.34 -15.15 -12.16
CA ASP A 44 14.49 -16.28 -11.78
C ASP A 44 14.04 -17.08 -13.01
N GLN A 45 14.05 -18.41 -12.91
CA GLN A 45 13.55 -19.28 -13.97
C GLN A 45 12.03 -19.39 -13.95
N ASP A 46 11.40 -19.20 -12.79
CA ASP A 46 9.95 -19.37 -12.60
C ASP A 46 9.14 -18.34 -13.40
N VAL A 47 9.69 -17.14 -13.61
CA VAL A 47 9.00 -16.10 -14.37
C VAL A 47 8.88 -16.40 -15.86
N ARG A 48 9.67 -17.34 -16.42
CA ARG A 48 9.55 -17.73 -17.83
C ARG A 48 8.16 -18.27 -18.14
N ARG A 49 7.56 -18.98 -17.19
CA ARG A 49 6.21 -19.56 -17.32
C ARG A 49 5.12 -18.49 -17.36
N TYR A 50 5.37 -17.32 -16.79
CA TYR A 50 4.43 -16.19 -16.78
C TYR A 50 4.54 -15.28 -18.02
N ARG A 51 5.48 -15.58 -18.92
CA ARG A 51 5.65 -14.83 -20.18
C ARG A 51 4.83 -15.40 -21.34
N ASP A 52 4.41 -16.65 -21.25
CA ASP A 52 3.66 -17.32 -22.32
C ASP A 52 2.15 -17.05 -22.19
N TYR A 53 1.79 -15.81 -22.50
CA TYR A 53 0.41 -15.32 -22.36
C TYR A 53 -0.57 -15.95 -23.36
N HIS A 54 -0.12 -16.72 -24.36
CA HIS A 54 -1.02 -17.49 -25.22
C HIS A 54 -1.50 -18.77 -24.53
N ASN A 55 -0.68 -19.32 -23.63
CA ASN A 55 -0.96 -20.53 -22.87
C ASN A 55 -1.39 -20.24 -21.43
N TRP A 56 -2.00 -19.08 -21.19
CA TRP A 56 -2.48 -18.63 -19.88
C TRP A 56 -3.41 -19.64 -19.20
N SER A 57 -4.18 -20.39 -19.99
CA SER A 57 -5.14 -21.41 -19.51
C SER A 57 -4.46 -22.67 -18.95
N LEU A 58 -3.17 -22.87 -19.21
CA LEU A 58 -2.39 -23.99 -18.67
C LEU A 58 -1.87 -23.73 -17.25
N LEU A 59 -2.05 -22.51 -16.72
CA LEU A 59 -1.65 -22.16 -15.37
C LEU A 59 -2.65 -22.70 -14.34
N SER A 60 -2.14 -23.37 -13.30
CA SER A 60 -2.88 -23.75 -12.11
C SER A 60 -3.36 -22.51 -11.33
N ASP A 61 -4.39 -22.65 -10.50
CA ASP A 61 -4.92 -21.54 -9.69
C ASP A 61 -3.85 -20.81 -8.87
N THR A 62 -2.86 -21.54 -8.34
CA THR A 62 -1.73 -20.96 -7.61
C THR A 62 -0.85 -20.11 -8.51
N GLU A 63 -0.56 -20.59 -9.72
CA GLU A 63 0.23 -19.85 -10.71
C GLU A 63 -0.51 -18.62 -11.23
N GLN A 64 -1.83 -18.70 -11.43
CA GLN A 64 -2.63 -17.54 -11.82
C GLN A 64 -2.60 -16.44 -10.75
N ARG A 65 -2.64 -16.82 -9.46
CA ARG A 65 -2.47 -15.88 -8.35
C ARG A 65 -1.05 -15.31 -8.30
N ALA A 66 -0.03 -16.13 -8.57
CA ALA A 66 1.35 -15.67 -8.64
C ALA A 66 1.52 -14.61 -9.71
N VAL A 67 0.93 -14.78 -10.91
CA VAL A 67 0.92 -13.74 -11.96
C VAL A 67 0.39 -12.41 -11.44
N LEU A 68 -0.72 -12.41 -10.71
CA LEU A 68 -1.26 -11.18 -10.12
C LEU A 68 -0.30 -10.55 -9.10
N VAL A 69 0.30 -11.37 -8.23
CA VAL A 69 1.27 -10.88 -7.24
C VAL A 69 2.50 -10.27 -7.91
N PHE A 70 3.06 -10.94 -8.93
CA PHE A 70 4.16 -10.41 -9.71
C PHE A 70 3.79 -9.10 -10.41
N ALA A 71 2.59 -9.01 -10.99
CA ALA A 71 2.12 -7.79 -11.63
C ALA A 71 2.02 -6.63 -10.62
N LEU A 72 1.50 -6.88 -9.42
CA LEU A 72 1.42 -5.86 -8.36
C LEU A 72 2.80 -5.42 -7.86
N ALA A 73 3.75 -6.34 -7.71
CA ALA A 73 5.13 -6.02 -7.31
C ALA A 73 5.90 -5.25 -8.40
N LEU A 74 5.58 -5.51 -9.67
CA LEU A 74 6.16 -4.85 -10.84
C LEU A 74 5.14 -3.89 -11.45
N SER A 75 4.49 -3.06 -10.63
CA SER A 75 3.41 -2.18 -11.08
C SER A 75 3.90 -1.07 -12.01
N PRO A 76 3.02 -0.43 -12.81
CA PRO A 76 3.39 0.71 -13.63
C PRO A 76 4.08 1.82 -12.83
N ASN A 77 3.67 2.05 -11.58
CA ASN A 77 4.28 3.10 -10.74
C ASN A 77 5.75 2.80 -10.40
N GLU A 78 6.10 1.52 -10.24
CA GLU A 78 7.48 1.10 -10.00
C GLU A 78 8.36 1.24 -11.26
N LEU A 79 7.75 1.27 -12.45
CA LEU A 79 8.44 1.21 -13.73
C LEU A 79 8.43 2.53 -14.50
N ASP A 80 7.40 3.36 -14.29
CA ASP A 80 7.19 4.61 -15.02
C ASP A 80 8.24 5.66 -14.65
N GLY A 81 8.71 6.37 -15.67
CA GLY A 81 9.83 7.31 -15.53
C GLY A 81 11.21 6.65 -15.37
N GLN A 82 11.28 5.32 -15.21
CA GLN A 82 12.54 4.58 -15.07
C GLN A 82 12.86 3.74 -16.31
N VAL A 83 11.96 2.82 -16.65
CA VAL A 83 12.09 1.91 -17.81
C VAL A 83 10.87 1.94 -18.71
N PHE A 84 9.72 2.30 -18.17
CA PHE A 84 8.50 2.57 -18.90
C PHE A 84 8.28 4.08 -18.96
N PHE A 85 7.80 4.59 -20.09
CA PHE A 85 7.60 6.01 -20.28
C PHE A 85 6.31 6.29 -21.05
N HIS A 86 5.42 7.07 -20.47
CA HIS A 86 4.24 7.54 -21.19
C HIS A 86 4.63 8.47 -22.36
N SER A 87 4.26 8.10 -23.60
CA SER A 87 4.46 8.94 -24.78
C SER A 87 3.65 8.47 -25.99
N ASP A 88 2.58 9.20 -26.32
CA ASP A 88 1.79 8.94 -27.52
C ASP A 88 2.59 9.15 -28.81
N GLU A 89 3.44 10.16 -28.82
CA GLU A 89 4.29 10.52 -29.95
C GLU A 89 5.28 9.42 -30.29
N LEU A 90 6.06 8.94 -29.31
CA LEU A 90 7.02 7.87 -29.54
C LEU A 90 6.30 6.55 -29.87
N CYS A 91 5.10 6.34 -29.35
CA CYS A 91 4.29 5.17 -29.69
C CYS A 91 3.75 5.20 -31.13
N GLY A 92 3.43 6.36 -31.69
CA GLY A 92 2.84 6.48 -33.04
C GLY A 92 1.58 5.62 -33.18
N ASP A 93 1.49 4.77 -34.19
CA ASP A 93 0.33 3.88 -34.40
C ASP A 93 0.28 2.66 -33.47
N SER A 94 1.34 2.41 -32.69
CA SER A 94 1.39 1.30 -31.73
C SER A 94 0.85 1.76 -30.37
N SER A 95 0.36 0.83 -29.55
CA SER A 95 -0.06 1.12 -28.17
C SER A 95 1.11 1.12 -27.18
N ASN A 96 2.21 0.43 -27.52
CA ASN A 96 3.50 0.49 -26.84
C ASN A 96 4.66 0.23 -27.83
N LYS A 97 5.88 0.67 -27.51
CA LYS A 97 7.09 0.40 -28.29
C LYS A 97 8.35 0.27 -27.43
N PHE A 98 9.24 -0.64 -27.78
CA PHE A 98 10.57 -0.83 -27.18
C PHE A 98 11.69 -0.16 -27.98
N TYR A 99 12.73 0.29 -27.28
CA TYR A 99 13.95 0.90 -27.83
C TYR A 99 15.23 0.32 -27.19
N GLU A 100 16.32 0.19 -27.98
CA GLU A 100 17.64 -0.26 -27.47
C GLU A 100 18.34 0.83 -26.64
N LEU A 101 19.07 0.41 -25.59
CA LEU A 101 19.85 1.30 -24.71
C LEU A 101 21.18 1.77 -25.30
N SER A 102 21.69 1.12 -26.36
CA SER A 102 23.08 1.24 -26.81
C SER A 102 23.49 2.62 -27.36
N GLN A 103 22.56 3.56 -27.59
CA GLN A 103 22.86 4.95 -28.02
C GLN A 103 22.55 6.02 -26.95
N VAL A 104 22.12 5.63 -25.75
CA VAL A 104 21.96 6.54 -24.60
C VAL A 104 23.24 6.60 -23.74
N ARG A 105 24.17 5.67 -24.00
CA ARG A 105 25.37 5.35 -23.20
C ARG A 105 26.40 6.47 -23.03
N HIS A 106 26.35 7.56 -23.79
CA HIS A 106 27.39 8.60 -23.68
C HIS A 106 26.94 9.91 -23.03
N GLN A 107 25.64 10.21 -22.89
CA GLN A 107 25.22 11.56 -22.49
C GLN A 107 23.92 11.63 -21.65
N LEU A 108 23.43 10.50 -21.12
CA LEU A 108 22.28 10.46 -20.22
C LEU A 108 22.55 9.48 -19.08
N LEU A 109 22.10 9.82 -17.86
CA LEU A 109 21.99 8.93 -16.70
C LEU A 109 20.90 7.86 -16.94
N ALA A 110 20.98 7.11 -18.04
CA ALA A 110 20.23 5.87 -18.15
C ALA A 110 20.81 4.90 -17.12
N VAL A 111 20.11 4.73 -16.01
CA VAL A 111 20.55 3.89 -14.88
C VAL A 111 20.78 2.48 -15.42
N GLN A 112 22.01 1.98 -15.33
CA GLN A 112 22.38 0.62 -15.79
C GLN A 112 21.57 -0.45 -15.05
N SER A 113 21.10 -0.10 -13.86
CA SER A 113 20.24 -0.89 -13.01
C SER A 113 19.24 -0.01 -12.28
N ILE A 114 18.04 -0.53 -12.03
CA ILE A 114 17.00 0.13 -11.24
C ILE A 114 16.66 -0.72 -10.01
N VAL A 115 16.17 -0.09 -8.94
CA VAL A 115 15.71 -0.81 -7.75
C VAL A 115 14.19 -0.87 -7.80
N ILE A 116 13.63 -2.07 -7.91
CA ILE A 116 12.18 -2.32 -7.86
C ILE A 116 11.92 -3.27 -6.70
N SER A 117 10.98 -2.95 -5.81
CA SER A 117 10.67 -3.78 -4.64
C SER A 117 11.91 -4.19 -3.82
N GLY A 118 12.90 -3.29 -3.68
CA GLY A 118 14.15 -3.53 -2.96
C GLY A 118 15.17 -4.43 -3.69
N GLN A 119 14.88 -4.87 -4.91
CA GLN A 119 15.80 -5.67 -5.72
C GLN A 119 16.39 -4.85 -6.86
N THR A 120 17.70 -5.00 -7.08
CA THR A 120 18.40 -4.35 -8.20
C THR A 120 18.23 -5.17 -9.49
N HIS A 121 17.74 -4.52 -10.54
CA HIS A 121 17.49 -5.12 -11.85
C HIS A 121 18.28 -4.39 -12.94
N ASN A 122 19.00 -5.13 -13.79
CA ASN A 122 19.67 -4.53 -14.94
C ASN A 122 18.65 -4.15 -16.01
N VAL A 123 18.81 -2.97 -16.60
CA VAL A 123 17.95 -2.51 -17.70
C VAL A 123 18.51 -3.03 -19.03
N LYS A 124 17.64 -3.60 -19.86
CA LYS A 124 17.95 -4.07 -21.21
C LYS A 124 17.39 -3.15 -22.29
N LYS A 125 16.18 -2.64 -22.08
CA LYS A 125 15.43 -1.80 -23.01
C LYS A 125 14.57 -0.82 -22.25
N ILE A 126 14.21 0.29 -22.91
CA ILE A 126 13.11 1.15 -22.45
C ILE A 126 11.87 0.88 -23.28
N MET A 127 10.70 1.07 -22.69
CA MET A 127 9.42 0.95 -23.36
C MET A 127 8.66 2.26 -23.26
N THR A 128 8.14 2.76 -24.37
CA THR A 128 7.12 3.81 -24.35
C THR A 128 5.73 3.20 -24.45
N TYR A 129 4.74 3.81 -23.82
CA TYR A 129 3.36 3.35 -23.88
C TYR A 129 2.36 4.51 -24.01
N LYS A 130 1.20 4.21 -24.58
CA LYS A 130 -0.02 5.04 -24.47
C LYS A 130 -0.80 4.63 -23.24
N MET A 131 -1.51 5.54 -22.58
CA MET A 131 -2.30 5.18 -21.40
C MET A 131 -3.27 4.02 -21.67
N SER A 132 -3.89 3.98 -22.86
CA SER A 132 -4.80 2.89 -23.25
C SER A 132 -4.17 1.50 -23.18
N TRP A 133 -2.84 1.39 -23.35
CA TRP A 133 -2.11 0.15 -23.18
C TRP A 133 -2.06 -0.28 -21.70
N ILE A 134 -1.75 0.65 -20.80
CA ILE A 134 -1.74 0.40 -19.34
C ILE A 134 -3.14 0.08 -18.84
N GLN A 135 -4.16 0.84 -19.28
CA GLN A 135 -5.54 0.53 -18.92
C GLN A 135 -5.93 -0.90 -19.32
N ASN A 136 -5.67 -1.27 -20.57
CA ASN A 136 -6.11 -2.56 -21.10
C ASN A 136 -5.28 -3.75 -20.65
N ASN A 137 -3.98 -3.59 -20.40
CA ASN A 137 -3.09 -4.71 -20.08
C ASN A 137 -2.70 -4.80 -18.61
N TYR A 138 -3.00 -3.78 -17.80
CA TYR A 138 -2.69 -3.79 -16.38
C TYR A 138 -3.89 -3.40 -15.51
N ILE A 139 -4.37 -2.15 -15.59
CA ILE A 139 -5.32 -1.60 -14.59
C ILE A 139 -6.62 -2.42 -14.56
N GLU A 140 -7.26 -2.58 -15.72
CA GLU A 140 -8.54 -3.28 -15.82
C GLU A 140 -8.42 -4.78 -15.50
N PRO A 141 -7.41 -5.50 -16.04
CA PRO A 141 -7.14 -6.87 -15.62
C PRO A 141 -6.86 -7.06 -14.12
N VAL A 142 -5.99 -6.25 -13.50
CA VAL A 142 -5.70 -6.32 -12.05
C VAL A 142 -6.99 -6.15 -11.25
N LYS A 143 -7.79 -5.14 -11.59
CA LYS A 143 -9.05 -4.84 -10.91
C LYS A 143 -10.01 -6.04 -10.93
N ARG A 144 -10.24 -6.63 -12.12
CA ARG A 144 -11.17 -7.77 -12.28
C ARG A 144 -10.63 -9.05 -11.64
N LEU A 145 -9.34 -9.35 -11.80
CA LEU A 145 -8.74 -10.55 -11.20
C LEU A 145 -8.67 -10.46 -9.67
N THR A 146 -8.37 -9.28 -9.12
CA THR A 146 -8.38 -9.07 -7.66
C THR A 146 -9.78 -9.33 -7.10
N TYR A 147 -10.82 -8.78 -7.74
CA TYR A 147 -12.20 -9.04 -7.36
C TYR A 147 -12.56 -10.53 -7.46
N TYR A 148 -12.22 -11.18 -8.58
CA TYR A 148 -12.47 -12.60 -8.81
C TYR A 148 -11.80 -13.50 -7.76
N PHE A 149 -10.51 -13.28 -7.48
CA PHE A 149 -9.76 -14.09 -6.52
C PHE A 149 -10.19 -13.86 -5.08
N ASN A 150 -10.63 -12.64 -4.74
CA ASN A 150 -11.22 -12.34 -3.43
C ASN A 150 -12.55 -13.08 -3.24
N GLN A 151 -13.44 -13.06 -4.23
CA GLN A 151 -14.67 -13.86 -4.18
C GLN A 151 -14.41 -15.36 -4.06
N GLN A 152 -13.45 -15.90 -4.82
CA GLN A 152 -13.06 -17.31 -4.72
C GLN A 152 -12.57 -17.65 -3.31
N ARG A 153 -11.75 -16.79 -2.71
CA ARG A 153 -11.28 -16.94 -1.33
C ARG A 153 -12.43 -16.93 -0.34
N GLU A 154 -13.37 -15.99 -0.47
CA GLU A 154 -14.55 -15.92 0.40
C GLU A 154 -15.43 -17.17 0.29
N ARG A 155 -15.65 -17.69 -0.93
CA ARG A 155 -16.39 -18.94 -1.16
C ARG A 155 -15.68 -20.14 -0.53
N GLN A 156 -14.35 -20.22 -0.67
CA GLN A 156 -13.55 -21.29 -0.03
C GLN A 156 -13.64 -21.19 1.50
N ILE A 157 -13.58 -19.99 2.07
CA ILE A 157 -13.75 -19.76 3.51
C ILE A 157 -15.17 -20.17 3.96
N ALA A 158 -16.21 -19.79 3.20
CA ALA A 158 -17.59 -20.15 3.49
C ALA A 158 -17.81 -21.67 3.40
N ALA A 159 -17.27 -22.33 2.37
CA ALA A 159 -17.34 -23.78 2.20
C ALA A 159 -16.58 -24.53 3.32
N ALA A 160 -15.41 -24.03 3.73
CA ALA A 160 -14.66 -24.57 4.86
C ALA A 160 -15.44 -24.45 6.17
N ARG A 161 -16.10 -23.29 6.41
CA ARG A 161 -17.00 -23.09 7.56
C ARG A 161 -18.19 -24.05 7.54
N ALA A 162 -18.84 -24.23 6.38
CA ALA A 162 -19.96 -25.15 6.23
C ALA A 162 -19.55 -26.63 6.41
N LYS A 163 -18.34 -27.00 5.97
CA LYS A 163 -17.78 -28.35 6.18
C LYS A 163 -17.42 -28.59 7.64
N SER A 164 -16.92 -27.58 8.35
CA SER A 164 -16.65 -27.65 9.79
C SER A 164 -17.93 -27.78 10.64
N ALA A 165 -19.07 -27.28 10.17
CA ALA A 165 -20.36 -27.41 10.84
C ALA A 165 -20.98 -28.84 10.78
N ARG A 166 -20.38 -29.77 10.01
CA ARG A 166 -20.86 -31.15 9.85
C ARG A 166 -20.00 -32.21 10.56
N VAL A 167 -18.98 -31.82 11.32
CA VAL A 167 -18.14 -32.75 12.07
C VAL A 167 -18.68 -32.90 13.48
N THR A 168 -19.50 -33.94 13.70
CA THR A 168 -19.70 -34.50 15.04
C THR A 168 -18.42 -35.23 15.42
N TYR A 169 -17.60 -34.61 16.28
CA TYR A 169 -16.43 -35.25 16.83
C TYR A 169 -16.85 -36.43 17.70
N ALA A 170 -16.46 -37.65 17.30
CA ALA A 170 -16.47 -38.79 18.20
C ALA A 170 -15.49 -38.49 19.34
N TYR A 171 -15.99 -38.52 20.57
CA TYR A 171 -15.19 -38.36 21.79
C TYR A 171 -14.12 -39.46 21.83
N GLN A 172 -12.90 -39.12 21.44
CA GLN A 172 -11.72 -39.81 21.92
C GLN A 172 -11.46 -39.32 23.34
N SER A 173 -11.22 -40.27 24.24
CA SER A 173 -10.94 -40.03 25.66
C SER A 173 -9.87 -38.95 25.83
N SER A 174 -10.20 -37.93 26.63
CA SER A 174 -9.29 -36.82 26.95
C SER A 174 -7.93 -37.33 27.46
N PRO A 175 -6.83 -36.69 27.06
CA PRO A 175 -5.56 -36.81 27.79
C PRO A 175 -5.78 -36.48 29.26
N SER A 176 -5.12 -37.22 30.16
CA SER A 176 -5.40 -37.25 31.60
C SER A 176 -5.21 -35.95 32.39
N ASN A 177 -4.86 -34.83 31.72
CA ASN A 177 -4.53 -33.55 32.36
C ASN A 177 -5.38 -32.36 31.86
N CYS A 178 -6.49 -32.62 31.15
CA CYS A 178 -7.36 -31.55 30.66
C CYS A 178 -8.51 -31.22 31.60
N PRO A 179 -8.91 -29.93 31.71
CA PRO A 179 -10.19 -29.57 32.30
C PRO A 179 -11.31 -30.37 31.63
N THR A 180 -12.32 -30.78 32.40
CA THR A 180 -13.43 -31.59 31.88
C THR A 180 -14.32 -30.85 30.88
N SER A 181 -14.32 -29.52 30.90
CA SER A 181 -15.03 -28.68 29.94
C SER A 181 -14.11 -28.25 28.79
N SER A 182 -14.48 -28.59 27.56
CA SER A 182 -13.76 -28.15 26.35
C SER A 182 -13.78 -26.64 26.16
N ALA A 183 -14.72 -25.91 26.79
CA ALA A 183 -14.74 -24.45 26.79
C ALA A 183 -13.57 -23.85 27.58
N ASP A 184 -13.01 -24.60 28.54
CA ASP A 184 -11.87 -24.15 29.35
C ASP A 184 -10.51 -24.45 28.71
N TRP A 185 -10.48 -25.26 27.64
CA TRP A 185 -9.22 -25.70 27.03
C TRP A 185 -8.44 -24.56 26.38
N CYS A 186 -9.11 -23.48 25.99
CA CYS A 186 -8.50 -22.29 25.41
C CYS A 186 -8.32 -21.13 26.40
N LYS A 187 -8.53 -21.35 27.71
CA LYS A 187 -8.40 -20.25 28.70
C LYS A 187 -6.98 -19.72 28.81
N THR A 188 -5.98 -20.59 28.78
CA THR A 188 -4.57 -20.19 28.81
C THR A 188 -3.75 -21.01 27.83
N LYS A 189 -2.55 -20.52 27.48
CA LYS A 189 -1.65 -21.22 26.57
C LYS A 189 -1.19 -22.55 27.17
N GLU A 190 -1.03 -22.60 28.48
CA GLU A 190 -0.61 -23.78 29.24
C GLU A 190 -1.68 -24.88 29.22
N ILE A 191 -2.95 -24.51 29.43
CA ILE A 191 -4.08 -25.45 29.34
C ILE A 191 -4.22 -25.97 27.91
N ALA A 192 -4.12 -25.10 26.91
CA ALA A 192 -4.24 -25.50 25.51
C ALA A 192 -3.06 -26.37 25.03
N ALA A 193 -1.87 -26.22 25.63
CA ALA A 193 -0.73 -27.09 25.40
C ALA A 193 -0.91 -28.45 26.07
N ALA A 194 -1.35 -28.47 27.34
CA ALA A 194 -1.68 -29.69 28.07
C ALA A 194 -2.81 -30.50 27.41
N CYS A 195 -3.68 -29.80 26.67
CA CYS A 195 -4.79 -30.39 25.93
C CYS A 195 -4.56 -30.58 24.43
N GLU A 196 -3.34 -30.32 23.95
CA GLU A 196 -2.97 -30.50 22.53
C GLU A 196 -3.88 -29.74 21.54
N VAL A 197 -4.58 -28.71 22.00
CA VAL A 197 -5.47 -27.86 21.20
C VAL A 197 -4.90 -26.47 20.91
N THR A 198 -3.60 -26.28 21.13
CA THR A 198 -2.94 -24.98 20.96
C THR A 198 -3.18 -24.38 19.57
N LYS A 199 -3.14 -25.18 18.51
CA LYS A 199 -3.39 -24.71 17.14
C LYS A 199 -4.82 -24.23 16.96
N GLN A 200 -5.80 -24.93 17.51
CA GLN A 200 -7.23 -24.64 17.43
C GLN A 200 -7.56 -23.40 18.26
N CYS A 201 -7.04 -23.28 19.48
CA CYS A 201 -7.21 -22.10 20.31
C CYS A 201 -6.57 -20.87 19.67
N ALA A 202 -5.38 -21.02 19.10
CA ALA A 202 -4.70 -19.93 18.41
C ALA A 202 -5.46 -19.49 17.13
N SER A 203 -5.97 -20.42 16.32
CA SER A 203 -6.65 -20.08 15.06
C SER A 203 -8.09 -19.57 15.22
N PHE A 204 -8.78 -19.91 16.30
CA PHE A 204 -10.22 -19.61 16.45
C PHE A 204 -10.58 -18.77 17.68
N VAL A 205 -9.72 -18.70 18.70
CA VAL A 205 -10.05 -18.07 20.01
C VAL A 205 -9.11 -16.91 20.35
N TRP A 206 -7.80 -17.10 20.26
CA TRP A 206 -6.82 -16.06 20.60
C TRP A 206 -6.56 -15.13 19.42
N LYS A 207 -7.51 -14.22 19.16
CA LYS A 207 -7.25 -13.04 18.33
C LYS A 207 -6.42 -12.02 19.11
N ALA A 208 -5.64 -11.22 18.39
CA ALA A 208 -5.02 -10.03 18.98
C ALA A 208 -6.11 -9.15 19.60
N THR A 209 -5.97 -8.83 20.87
CA THR A 209 -6.76 -7.78 21.53
C THR A 209 -6.10 -6.43 21.29
N ASP A 210 -6.79 -5.33 21.58
CA ASP A 210 -6.21 -3.99 21.39
C ASP A 210 -4.93 -3.79 22.21
N ASN A 211 -4.79 -4.47 23.36
CA ASN A 211 -3.57 -4.46 24.17
C ASN A 211 -2.40 -5.24 23.55
N ASP A 212 -2.69 -6.14 22.60
CA ASP A 212 -1.66 -6.91 21.89
C ASP A 212 -1.14 -6.17 20.65
N ARG A 213 -1.90 -5.20 20.13
CA ARG A 213 -1.58 -4.48 18.90
C ARG A 213 -0.46 -3.48 19.10
N VAL A 214 0.33 -3.28 18.06
CA VAL A 214 1.36 -2.24 18.00
C VAL A 214 0.69 -0.91 17.74
N ASN A 215 0.88 0.08 18.62
CA ASN A 215 0.40 1.44 18.37
C ASN A 215 1.45 2.17 17.54
N PHE A 216 1.07 2.70 16.39
CA PHE A 216 1.97 3.45 15.52
C PHE A 216 1.31 4.77 15.12
N THR A 217 1.91 5.89 15.51
CA THR A 217 1.38 7.23 15.27
C THR A 217 2.29 8.00 14.31
N ILE A 218 1.68 8.69 13.36
CA ILE A 218 2.36 9.45 12.31
C ILE A 218 1.97 10.91 12.42
N TYR A 219 2.96 11.78 12.61
CA TYR A 219 2.83 13.23 12.61
C TYR A 219 3.37 13.75 11.27
N TYR A 220 2.53 14.46 10.52
CA TYR A 220 2.84 14.81 9.14
C TYR A 220 2.14 16.08 8.67
N GLU A 221 2.54 16.57 7.49
CA GLU A 221 1.91 17.69 6.78
C GLU A 221 1.44 17.20 5.41
N ALA A 222 0.22 17.54 5.03
CA ALA A 222 -0.41 16.99 3.83
C ALA A 222 0.29 17.37 2.52
N LEU A 223 1.00 18.51 2.46
CA LEU A 223 1.75 18.93 1.26
C LEU A 223 3.26 18.75 1.36
N CYS A 224 3.79 18.22 2.48
CA CYS A 224 5.19 17.87 2.59
C CYS A 224 5.51 16.66 1.69
N ALA A 225 6.52 16.81 0.83
CA ALA A 225 6.91 15.77 -0.14
C ALA A 225 7.30 14.45 0.54
N ASP A 226 8.12 14.51 1.60
CA ASP A 226 8.59 13.32 2.32
C ASP A 226 7.44 12.66 3.09
N CYS A 227 6.53 13.44 3.66
CA CYS A 227 5.33 12.92 4.32
C CYS A 227 4.44 12.13 3.36
N ARG A 228 4.15 12.70 2.19
CA ARG A 228 3.36 12.05 1.16
C ARG A 228 4.02 10.77 0.68
N GLN A 229 5.32 10.84 0.40
CA GLN A 229 6.10 9.68 -0.03
C GLN A 229 6.05 8.56 1.02
N PHE A 230 6.24 8.89 2.30
CA PHE A 230 6.15 7.93 3.39
C PHE A 230 4.75 7.30 3.49
N ILE A 231 3.68 8.09 3.37
CA ILE A 231 2.31 7.59 3.41
C ILE A 231 2.03 6.62 2.25
N ILE A 232 2.40 7.01 1.03
CA ILE A 232 2.09 6.20 -0.17
C ILE A 232 2.98 4.97 -0.31
N THR A 233 4.20 4.97 0.22
CA THR A 233 5.15 3.84 0.06
C THR A 233 5.36 2.95 1.27
N GLN A 234 5.14 3.45 2.49
CA GLN A 234 5.30 2.66 3.71
C GLN A 234 3.95 2.44 4.39
N VAL A 235 3.26 3.52 4.77
CA VAL A 235 2.08 3.44 5.65
C VAL A 235 0.93 2.67 5.00
N TRP A 236 0.60 3.01 3.75
CA TRP A 236 -0.47 2.33 3.02
C TRP A 236 -0.22 0.83 2.88
N PHE A 237 0.98 0.44 2.46
CA PHE A 237 1.34 -0.97 2.27
C PHE A 237 1.45 -1.73 3.59
N ALA A 238 1.95 -1.09 4.64
CA ALA A 238 1.96 -1.66 5.99
C ALA A 238 0.54 -1.92 6.48
N TYR A 239 -0.38 -0.96 6.31
CA TYR A 239 -1.77 -1.18 6.68
C TYR A 239 -2.39 -2.38 5.93
N GLN A 240 -2.18 -2.47 4.61
CA GLN A 240 -2.69 -3.61 3.82
C GLN A 240 -2.10 -4.95 4.28
N ALA A 241 -0.85 -4.97 4.75
CA ALA A 241 -0.15 -6.19 5.12
C ALA A 241 -0.42 -6.66 6.57
N VAL A 242 -0.54 -5.72 7.51
CA VAL A 242 -0.52 -6.00 8.95
C VAL A 242 -1.60 -5.26 9.76
N ALA A 243 -2.68 -4.76 9.12
CA ALA A 243 -3.80 -4.09 9.80
C ALA A 243 -4.37 -4.84 11.02
N ASP A 244 -4.32 -6.17 11.04
CA ASP A 244 -4.85 -6.98 12.15
C ASP A 244 -4.07 -6.80 13.46
N ILE A 245 -2.81 -6.35 13.38
CA ILE A 245 -1.87 -6.30 14.52
C ILE A 245 -1.34 -4.89 14.82
N VAL A 246 -1.81 -3.86 14.11
CA VAL A 246 -1.38 -2.47 14.29
C VAL A 246 -2.58 -1.55 14.47
N ASN A 247 -2.47 -0.61 15.40
CA ASN A 247 -3.35 0.55 15.50
C ASN A 247 -2.62 1.76 14.89
N LEU A 248 -3.05 2.20 13.72
CA LEU A 248 -2.47 3.38 13.05
C LEU A 248 -3.20 4.65 13.47
N THR A 249 -2.45 5.67 13.88
CA THR A 249 -2.97 7.00 14.21
C THR A 249 -2.32 8.04 13.30
N PHE A 250 -3.13 8.92 12.70
CA PHE A 250 -2.70 9.98 11.79
C PHE A 250 -2.90 11.34 12.44
N ILE A 251 -1.85 12.16 12.49
CA ILE A 251 -1.85 13.51 13.06
C ILE A 251 -1.39 14.52 11.98
N PRO A 252 -2.31 15.00 11.12
CA PRO A 252 -2.03 15.99 10.06
C PRO A 252 -1.91 17.41 10.64
N TYR A 253 -0.71 17.77 11.10
CA TYR A 253 -0.40 19.11 11.62
C TYR A 253 1.07 19.48 11.34
N GLY A 254 1.99 18.60 11.76
CA GLY A 254 3.42 18.71 11.52
C GLY A 254 4.05 19.99 12.07
N ASN A 255 4.73 20.76 11.21
CA ASN A 255 5.38 22.01 11.56
C ASN A 255 4.49 23.24 11.41
N ALA A 256 3.18 23.06 11.27
CA ALA A 256 2.25 24.17 11.40
C ALA A 256 2.41 24.85 12.78
N HIS A 257 1.98 26.10 12.84
CA HIS A 257 1.79 26.81 14.10
C HIS A 257 0.42 27.46 14.12
N GLU A 258 -0.15 27.63 15.31
CA GLU A 258 -1.45 28.24 15.49
C GLU A 258 -1.36 29.52 16.33
N VAL A 259 -2.29 30.42 16.09
CA VAL A 259 -2.51 31.57 16.96
C VAL A 259 -3.99 31.72 17.23
N TYR A 260 -4.37 31.74 18.50
CA TYR A 260 -5.75 31.98 18.90
C TYR A 260 -6.16 33.43 18.56
N ARG A 261 -7.35 33.58 17.98
CA ARG A 261 -7.95 34.86 17.58
C ARG A 261 -9.16 35.16 18.48
N PRO A 262 -9.04 36.03 19.49
CA PRO A 262 -10.13 36.31 20.43
C PRO A 262 -11.42 36.82 19.76
N GLU A 263 -11.29 37.56 18.66
CA GLU A 263 -12.37 38.19 17.91
C GLU A 263 -13.28 37.16 17.19
N THR A 264 -12.70 36.10 16.62
CA THR A 264 -13.45 35.01 15.98
C THR A 264 -13.68 33.84 16.94
N LYS A 265 -12.92 33.77 18.04
CA LYS A 265 -12.81 32.63 18.96
C LYS A 265 -12.41 31.34 18.24
N LEU A 266 -11.51 31.47 17.27
CA LEU A 266 -10.97 30.38 16.46
C LEU A 266 -9.44 30.46 16.45
N TYR A 267 -8.79 29.35 16.09
CA TYR A 267 -7.36 29.30 15.86
C TYR A 267 -7.06 29.62 14.39
N GLN A 268 -6.10 30.49 14.14
CA GLN A 268 -5.56 30.69 12.80
C GLN A 268 -4.30 29.83 12.65
N PHE A 269 -4.31 28.95 11.65
CA PHE A 269 -3.19 28.06 11.34
C PHE A 269 -2.28 28.66 10.27
N TYR A 270 -0.99 28.41 10.42
CA TYR A 270 0.06 28.81 9.51
C TYR A 270 0.94 27.60 9.22
N CYS A 271 1.05 27.23 7.95
CA CYS A 271 1.72 26.01 7.51
C CYS A 271 2.92 26.34 6.60
N GLN A 272 3.90 25.45 6.51
CA GLN A 272 5.17 25.72 5.83
C GLN A 272 4.98 25.85 4.31
N HIS A 273 4.05 25.09 3.75
CA HIS A 273 3.72 25.11 2.33
C HIS A 273 2.50 26.00 2.01
N GLY A 274 2.19 26.95 2.91
CA GLY A 274 1.17 27.97 2.70
C GLY A 274 -0.26 27.54 3.04
N PRO A 275 -1.28 28.33 2.63
CA PRO A 275 -2.66 28.12 3.03
C PRO A 275 -3.27 26.81 2.49
N ASP A 276 -2.83 26.35 1.32
CA ASP A 276 -3.32 25.10 0.73
C ASP A 276 -2.95 23.88 1.57
N GLU A 277 -1.79 23.90 2.21
CA GLU A 277 -1.40 22.86 3.17
C GLU A 277 -2.26 22.90 4.42
N CYS A 278 -2.52 24.09 4.97
CA CYS A 278 -3.42 24.21 6.11
C CYS A 278 -4.82 23.70 5.77
N TYR A 279 -5.30 23.97 4.56
CA TYR A 279 -6.58 23.46 4.06
C TYR A 279 -6.56 21.93 3.91
N ALA A 280 -5.50 21.36 3.32
CA ALA A 280 -5.32 19.91 3.18
C ALA A 280 -5.20 19.20 4.54
N ASN A 281 -4.46 19.76 5.50
CA ASN A 281 -4.37 19.28 6.88
C ASN A 281 -5.76 19.22 7.53
N LEU A 282 -6.57 20.28 7.38
CA LEU A 282 -7.95 20.31 7.88
C LEU A 282 -8.85 19.27 7.20
N ILE A 283 -8.70 19.05 5.89
CA ILE A 283 -9.42 17.98 5.18
C ILE A 283 -9.08 16.61 5.78
N HIS A 284 -7.78 16.33 5.98
CA HIS A 284 -7.32 15.08 6.58
C HIS A 284 -7.84 14.93 8.01
N THR A 285 -7.81 15.99 8.80
CA THR A 285 -8.39 16.03 10.16
C THR A 285 -9.88 15.70 10.15
N CYS A 286 -10.63 16.35 9.27
CA CYS A 286 -12.08 16.16 9.18
C CYS A 286 -12.47 14.78 8.67
N VAL A 287 -11.74 14.21 7.71
CA VAL A 287 -12.02 12.84 7.27
C VAL A 287 -11.73 11.82 8.37
N ILE A 288 -10.65 11.99 9.15
CA ILE A 288 -10.34 11.12 10.29
C ILE A 288 -11.45 11.20 11.35
N ALA A 289 -11.90 12.41 11.69
CA ALA A 289 -12.93 12.61 12.71
C ALA A 289 -14.31 12.07 12.29
N LEU A 290 -14.68 12.21 11.01
CA LEU A 290 -15.97 11.76 10.49
C LEU A 290 -15.99 10.26 10.16
N TYR A 291 -14.83 9.67 9.88
CA TYR A 291 -14.63 8.27 9.50
C TYR A 291 -13.54 7.64 10.38
N PRO A 292 -13.82 7.44 11.69
CA PRO A 292 -12.79 7.13 12.69
C PRO A 292 -12.12 5.75 12.51
N GLU A 293 -12.78 4.82 11.84
CA GLU A 293 -12.18 3.53 11.52
C GLU A 293 -11.07 3.72 10.47
N THR A 294 -9.83 3.29 10.78
CA THR A 294 -8.68 3.46 9.88
C THR A 294 -8.97 2.99 8.46
N GLN A 295 -9.66 1.85 8.30
CA GLN A 295 -10.02 1.29 6.99
C GLN A 295 -10.86 2.23 6.11
N GLN A 296 -11.55 3.20 6.70
CA GLN A 296 -12.40 4.15 5.99
C GLN A 296 -11.61 5.38 5.52
N HIS A 297 -10.77 5.98 6.38
CA HIS A 297 -10.05 7.21 6.03
C HIS A 297 -8.70 6.97 5.35
N ILE A 298 -7.99 5.87 5.64
CA ILE A 298 -6.65 5.64 5.06
C ILE A 298 -6.64 5.58 3.52
N PRO A 299 -7.63 4.99 2.81
CA PRO A 299 -7.63 5.01 1.34
C PRO A 299 -7.80 6.41 0.78
N PHE A 300 -8.53 7.28 1.49
CA PHE A 300 -8.75 8.67 1.08
C PHE A 300 -7.47 9.48 1.25
N ILE A 301 -6.79 9.37 2.40
CA ILE A 301 -5.50 10.02 2.67
C ILE A 301 -4.45 9.55 1.64
N TYR A 302 -4.33 8.23 1.43
CA TYR A 302 -3.45 7.67 0.40
C TYR A 302 -3.72 8.24 -0.99
N CYS A 303 -4.99 8.36 -1.38
CA CYS A 303 -5.38 8.92 -2.67
C CYS A 303 -4.98 10.40 -2.81
N MET A 304 -5.23 11.22 -1.79
CA MET A 304 -4.86 12.64 -1.81
C MET A 304 -3.34 12.81 -1.90
N ASP A 305 -2.59 12.05 -1.10
CA ASP A 305 -1.13 12.11 -1.08
C ASP A 305 -0.48 11.58 -2.37
N SER A 306 -1.22 10.79 -3.17
CA SER A 306 -0.75 10.27 -4.46
C SER A 306 -0.88 11.26 -5.62
N ILE A 307 -1.59 12.38 -5.48
CA ILE A 307 -1.89 13.30 -6.59
C ILE A 307 -1.40 14.72 -6.28
N VAL A 308 -0.51 15.26 -7.11
CA VAL A 308 -0.03 16.66 -6.98
C VAL A 308 -0.84 17.54 -7.93
N ASP A 309 -1.90 18.16 -7.40
CA ASP A 309 -2.79 19.08 -8.13
C ASP A 309 -3.53 19.96 -7.09
N ASP A 310 -4.47 20.79 -7.52
CA ASP A 310 -5.36 21.58 -6.66
C ASP A 310 -6.01 20.73 -5.55
N VAL A 311 -5.88 21.19 -4.29
CA VAL A 311 -6.26 20.44 -3.09
C VAL A 311 -7.74 20.04 -3.10
N GLU A 312 -8.64 20.97 -3.42
CA GLU A 312 -10.07 20.70 -3.39
C GLU A 312 -10.48 19.74 -4.52
N LYS A 313 -9.93 19.95 -5.72
CA LYS A 313 -10.15 19.05 -6.87
C LYS A 313 -9.71 17.63 -6.56
N VAL A 314 -8.51 17.46 -5.99
CA VAL A 314 -7.98 16.14 -5.58
C VAL A 314 -8.86 15.54 -4.48
N ALA A 315 -9.21 16.30 -3.45
CA ALA A 315 -10.05 15.81 -2.36
C ALA A 315 -11.43 15.33 -2.86
N ARG A 316 -12.08 16.07 -3.76
CA ARG A 316 -13.35 15.67 -4.39
C ARG A 316 -13.21 14.41 -5.23
N GLN A 317 -12.12 14.28 -5.98
CA GLN A 317 -11.83 13.08 -6.76
C GLN A 317 -11.61 11.86 -5.85
N CYS A 318 -10.79 12.01 -4.82
CA CYS A 318 -10.50 10.94 -3.87
C CYS A 318 -11.74 10.52 -3.08
N ALA A 319 -12.58 11.48 -2.67
CA ALA A 319 -13.83 11.18 -1.99
C ALA A 319 -14.75 10.26 -2.81
N LYS A 320 -14.87 10.54 -4.11
CA LYS A 320 -15.63 9.68 -5.04
C LYS A 320 -15.03 8.28 -5.14
N ASN A 321 -13.71 8.18 -5.19
CA ASN A 321 -13.01 6.90 -5.32
C ASN A 321 -13.08 6.02 -4.08
N THR A 322 -13.27 6.63 -2.89
CA THR A 322 -13.22 5.92 -1.60
C THR A 322 -14.55 5.92 -0.85
N SER A 323 -15.65 6.33 -1.52
CA SER A 323 -16.99 6.42 -0.91
C SER A 323 -17.08 7.35 0.30
N ILE A 324 -16.25 8.40 0.33
CA ILE A 324 -16.32 9.47 1.33
C ILE A 324 -17.30 10.54 0.84
N ASP A 325 -18.11 11.06 1.75
CA ASP A 325 -19.03 12.17 1.49
C ASP A 325 -18.27 13.49 1.64
N PHE A 326 -17.73 13.99 0.52
CA PHE A 326 -16.93 15.21 0.52
C PHE A 326 -17.68 16.42 1.07
N GLU A 327 -19.00 16.50 0.89
CA GLU A 327 -19.76 17.67 1.38
C GLU A 327 -19.78 17.72 2.91
N LYS A 328 -19.79 16.56 3.59
CA LYS A 328 -19.61 16.49 5.05
C LYS A 328 -18.20 16.91 5.46
N VAL A 329 -17.18 16.47 4.72
CA VAL A 329 -15.78 16.83 4.98
C VAL A 329 -15.55 18.32 4.78
N ALA A 330 -16.07 18.91 3.70
CA ALA A 330 -16.01 20.33 3.41
C ALA A 330 -16.78 21.16 4.46
N THR A 331 -17.94 20.68 4.90
CA THR A 331 -18.71 21.31 6.00
C THR A 331 -17.90 21.31 7.29
N CYS A 332 -17.28 20.17 7.65
CA CYS A 332 -16.40 20.09 8.81
C CYS A 332 -15.22 21.06 8.70
N THR A 333 -14.55 21.08 7.54
CA THR A 333 -13.36 21.90 7.27
C THR A 333 -13.65 23.39 7.46
N ASN A 334 -14.85 23.84 7.08
CA ASN A 334 -15.29 25.23 7.21
C ASN A 334 -16.00 25.54 8.54
N SER A 335 -16.00 24.60 9.50
CA SER A 335 -16.71 24.76 10.77
C SER A 335 -15.77 25.03 11.95
N ARG A 336 -16.35 25.56 13.04
CA ARG A 336 -15.67 25.65 14.34
C ARG A 336 -15.21 24.28 14.85
N MET A 337 -15.93 23.21 14.51
CA MET A 337 -15.55 21.84 14.88
C MET A 337 -14.24 21.42 14.19
N GLY A 338 -14.12 21.63 12.87
CA GLY A 338 -12.87 21.36 12.14
C GLY A 338 -11.69 22.15 12.69
N ASN A 339 -11.92 23.43 13.01
CA ASN A 339 -10.92 24.28 13.66
C ASN A 339 -10.45 23.72 15.03
N GLN A 340 -11.39 23.27 15.87
CA GLN A 340 -11.07 22.70 17.18
C GLN A 340 -10.38 21.32 17.08
N LEU A 341 -10.76 20.50 16.11
CA LEU A 341 -10.10 19.24 15.83
C LEU A 341 -8.64 19.47 15.41
N GLN A 342 -8.40 20.44 14.52
CA GLN A 342 -7.03 20.81 14.11
C GLN A 342 -6.20 21.35 15.29
N HIS A 343 -6.80 22.14 16.17
CA HIS A 343 -6.16 22.57 17.42
C HIS A 343 -5.79 21.38 18.32
N THR A 344 -6.62 20.35 18.37
CA THR A 344 -6.33 19.14 19.16
C THR A 344 -5.07 18.45 18.66
N TYR A 345 -4.89 18.36 17.34
CA TYR A 345 -3.67 17.87 16.73
C TYR A 345 -2.47 18.80 16.89
N ALA A 346 -2.68 20.12 16.97
CA ALA A 346 -1.64 21.07 17.35
C ALA A 346 -1.08 20.73 18.73
N VAL A 347 -1.96 20.65 19.74
CA VAL A 347 -1.60 20.33 21.13
C VAL A 347 -0.94 18.96 21.24
N GLU A 348 -1.44 17.97 20.51
CA GLU A 348 -0.86 16.62 20.51
C GLU A 348 0.55 16.62 19.91
N THR A 349 0.76 17.35 18.81
CA THR A 349 2.06 17.49 18.15
C THR A 349 3.05 18.24 19.05
N GLU A 350 2.62 19.33 19.69
CA GLU A 350 3.46 20.10 20.61
C GLU A 350 3.89 19.29 21.83
N ARG A 351 3.02 18.41 22.36
CA ARG A 351 3.33 17.54 23.50
C ARG A 351 4.38 16.48 23.17
N THR A 352 4.47 16.06 21.90
CA THR A 352 5.30 14.94 21.46
C THR A 352 6.64 15.35 20.85
N LYS A 353 6.85 16.64 20.54
CA LYS A 353 8.13 17.15 20.02
C LYS A 353 9.29 17.01 21.03
N PRO A 354 10.38 16.27 20.69
CA PRO A 354 11.72 16.78 20.94
C PRO A 354 12.08 17.84 19.88
N THR A 355 13.10 18.63 20.17
CA THR A 355 13.49 19.92 19.56
C THR A 355 13.77 19.97 18.04
N GLU A 356 13.60 18.89 17.27
CA GLU A 356 14.22 18.75 15.93
C GLU A 356 13.36 19.14 14.71
N GLY A 357 12.06 19.42 14.85
CA GLY A 357 11.28 20.20 13.87
C GLY A 357 11.17 19.63 12.44
N PHE A 358 11.26 18.32 12.24
CA PHE A 358 11.08 17.68 10.94
C PHE A 358 9.87 16.74 10.90
N VAL A 359 9.36 16.48 9.68
CA VAL A 359 8.27 15.55 9.38
C VAL A 359 8.59 14.75 8.11
N PRO A 360 8.08 13.52 7.92
CA PRO A 360 7.18 12.79 8.83
C PRO A 360 7.90 12.40 10.12
N TRP A 361 7.19 12.47 11.24
CA TRP A 361 7.70 12.04 12.54
C TRP A 361 6.83 10.91 13.06
N VAL A 362 7.44 9.84 13.56
CA VAL A 362 6.69 8.65 14.00
C VAL A 362 6.92 8.31 15.47
N THR A 363 5.92 7.70 16.09
CA THR A 363 6.10 7.03 17.38
C THR A 363 5.60 5.59 17.31
N LEU A 364 6.29 4.72 18.02
CA LEU A 364 5.98 3.30 18.14
C LEU A 364 5.73 2.99 19.61
N ASN A 365 4.51 2.57 19.94
CA ASN A 365 4.03 2.43 21.31
C ASN A 365 4.28 3.68 22.17
N GLY A 366 4.14 4.86 21.56
CA GLY A 366 4.35 6.17 22.21
C GLY A 366 5.82 6.57 22.38
N ASN A 367 6.77 5.78 21.91
CA ASN A 367 8.20 6.11 21.96
C ASN A 367 8.74 6.48 20.58
N HIS A 368 9.76 7.34 20.53
CA HIS A 368 10.50 7.69 19.33
C HIS A 368 12.00 7.50 19.56
N THR A 369 12.69 6.90 18.59
CA THR A 369 14.15 6.92 18.47
C THR A 369 14.54 7.05 17.01
N LYS A 370 15.79 7.42 16.74
CA LYS A 370 16.31 7.49 15.36
C LYS A 370 16.17 6.14 14.65
N GLU A 371 16.41 5.03 15.34
CA GLU A 371 16.29 3.69 14.76
C GLU A 371 14.84 3.34 14.42
N ILE A 372 13.87 3.77 15.24
CA ILE A 372 12.43 3.62 14.94
C ILE A 372 12.08 4.42 13.69
N GLN A 373 12.52 5.68 13.60
CA GLN A 373 12.25 6.55 12.46
C GLN A 373 12.87 5.98 11.17
N ASP A 374 14.17 5.69 11.18
CA ASP A 374 14.91 5.14 10.02
C ASP A 374 14.27 3.84 9.51
N LEU A 375 13.89 2.92 10.43
CA LEU A 375 13.28 1.65 10.05
C LEU A 375 11.83 1.82 9.60
N ALA A 376 11.06 2.76 10.17
CA ALA A 376 9.72 3.06 9.68
C ALA A 376 9.76 3.55 8.22
N GLU A 377 10.67 4.46 7.88
CA GLU A 377 10.77 5.03 6.53
C GLU A 377 11.25 4.02 5.48
N THR A 378 11.98 2.98 5.89
CA THR A 378 12.58 1.99 4.98
C THR A 378 11.84 0.65 4.93
N ASP A 379 11.37 0.14 6.07
CA ASP A 379 10.64 -1.13 6.19
C ASP A 379 9.67 -1.14 7.40
N LEU A 380 8.59 -0.37 7.28
CA LEU A 380 7.57 -0.25 8.32
C LEU A 380 6.91 -1.59 8.67
N ILE A 381 6.76 -2.49 7.68
CA ILE A 381 6.18 -3.82 7.91
C ILE A 381 7.07 -4.61 8.86
N SER A 382 8.37 -4.67 8.61
CA SER A 382 9.31 -5.38 9.49
C SER A 382 9.35 -4.75 10.88
N LEU A 383 9.34 -3.41 10.99
CA LEU A 383 9.26 -2.72 12.28
C LEU A 383 8.04 -3.16 13.09
N ILE A 384 6.84 -3.14 12.49
CA ILE A 384 5.60 -3.56 13.16
C ILE A 384 5.67 -5.04 13.54
N CYS A 385 6.11 -5.91 12.62
CA CYS A 385 6.21 -7.34 12.83
C CYS A 385 7.18 -7.71 13.97
N ASP A 386 8.35 -7.10 14.03
CA ASP A 386 9.35 -7.36 15.07
C ASP A 386 8.91 -6.80 16.44
N THR A 387 8.11 -5.73 16.42
CA THR A 387 7.54 -5.13 17.63
C THR A 387 6.37 -5.93 18.20
N TYR A 388 5.54 -6.52 17.35
CA TYR A 388 4.35 -7.26 17.74
C TYR A 388 4.68 -8.50 18.59
N LYS A 389 4.12 -8.57 19.81
CA LYS A 389 4.31 -9.70 20.75
C LYS A 389 3.03 -10.53 20.98
N GLY A 390 1.95 -10.16 20.31
CA GLY A 390 0.68 -10.86 20.41
C GLY A 390 0.68 -12.24 19.72
N PRO A 391 -0.39 -13.03 19.92
CA PRO A 391 -0.52 -14.34 19.32
C PRO A 391 -0.77 -14.26 17.81
N ASN A 392 -0.35 -15.28 17.06
CA ASN A 392 -0.65 -15.45 15.63
C ASN A 392 -0.25 -14.27 14.73
N PRO A 393 1.04 -13.93 14.65
CA PRO A 393 1.49 -12.89 13.72
C PRO A 393 1.08 -13.23 12.27
N PRO A 394 0.70 -12.22 11.46
CA PRO A 394 0.39 -12.39 10.04
C PRO A 394 1.50 -13.14 9.31
N ALA A 395 1.16 -13.83 8.22
CA ALA A 395 2.14 -14.60 7.44
C ALA A 395 3.32 -13.73 6.98
N ARG A 396 3.08 -12.45 6.69
CA ARG A 396 4.11 -11.47 6.32
C ARG A 396 5.15 -11.21 7.42
N CYS A 397 4.79 -11.45 8.69
CA CYS A 397 5.69 -11.33 9.83
C CYS A 397 6.49 -12.60 10.15
N LYS A 398 6.22 -13.72 9.47
CA LYS A 398 6.96 -14.96 9.69
C LYS A 398 8.26 -14.90 8.91
N LYS A 399 9.39 -14.78 9.61
CA LYS A 399 10.72 -14.88 9.02
C LYS A 399 10.86 -16.25 8.35
N ILE A 400 11.23 -16.28 7.07
CA ILE A 400 11.58 -17.52 6.37
C ILE A 400 12.92 -17.96 6.97
N LEU A 401 12.89 -19.05 7.74
CA LEU A 401 14.08 -19.68 8.30
C LEU A 401 14.87 -20.43 7.23
#